data_AF-N9RDV5-F1
#
_entry.id   AF-N9RDV5-F1
#
_cell.length_a   1.000
_cell.length_b   1.000
_cell.length_c   1.000
_cell.angle_alpha   90.00
_cell.angle_beta   90.00
_cell.angle_gamma   90.00
#
_symmetry.space_group_name_H-M   'P 1'
#
loop_
_entity.id
_entity.type
_entity.pdbx_description
1 polymer ?
#
loop_
_entity_poly.entity_id
_entity_poly.type
_entity_poly.pdbx_seq_one_letter_code
_entity_poly.pdbx_strand_id
1 'polypeptide(L)' 'MSKRGDCYDNAPIESFWGILKNELVHHYNYQTREEAKADIIKYIELFYNHRRIQKGLGFKTPNQMAEDFYKLAA' A
#
# COMPACT_ATOMS: atom_id res chain seq x y z
N MET A 1 -11.84 16.16 -2.25
CA MET A 1 -12.39 15.62 -0.99
C MET A 1 -13.70 14.93 -1.33
N SER A 2 -13.82 13.66 -1.00
CA SER A 2 -15.04 12.86 -1.16
C SER A 2 -16.27 13.52 -0.52
N LYS A 3 -17.47 13.21 -1.01
CA LYS A 3 -18.71 13.61 -0.34
C LYS A 3 -18.80 12.92 1.02
N ARG A 4 -19.30 13.64 2.03
CA ARG A 4 -19.58 13.07 3.35
C ARG A 4 -20.56 11.90 3.18
N GLY A 5 -20.11 10.68 3.51
CA GLY A 5 -20.89 9.44 3.35
C GLY A 5 -20.43 8.52 2.21
N ASP A 6 -19.44 8.91 1.41
CA ASP A 6 -18.82 8.02 0.43
C ASP A 6 -17.57 7.36 1.02
N CYS A 7 -17.72 6.08 1.40
CA CYS A 7 -16.67 5.29 2.01
C CYS A 7 -15.65 4.78 0.98
N TYR A 8 -15.97 4.81 -0.32
CA TYR A 8 -15.11 4.23 -1.35
C TYR A 8 -13.82 5.01 -1.54
N ASP A 9 -13.81 6.31 -1.24
CA ASP A 9 -12.59 7.12 -1.34
C ASP A 9 -11.58 6.81 -0.22
N ASN A 10 -12.04 6.38 0.95
CA ASN A 10 -11.18 6.09 2.10
C ASN A 10 -10.88 4.59 2.28
N ALA A 11 -11.77 3.71 1.82
CA ALA A 11 -11.62 2.26 1.98
C ALA A 11 -10.27 1.70 1.43
N PRO A 12 -9.74 2.16 0.28
CA PRO A 12 -8.46 1.66 -0.23
C PRO A 12 -7.29 1.96 0.71
N ILE A 13 -7.23 3.19 1.24
CA ILE A 13 -6.13 3.60 2.12
C ILE A 13 -6.27 2.96 3.51
N GLU A 14 -7.49 2.78 4.03
CA GLU A 14 -7.72 2.05 5.27
C GLU A 14 -7.29 0.58 5.18
N SER A 15 -7.62 -0.08 4.07
CA SER A 15 -7.17 -1.45 3.79
C SER A 15 -5.64 -1.54 3.78
N PHE A 16 -4.97 -0.61 3.11
CA PHE A 16 -3.52 -0.52 3.10
C PHE A 16 -2.93 -0.35 4.52
N TRP A 17 -3.50 0.52 5.35
CA TRP A 17 -3.01 0.70 6.73
C TRP A 17 -3.15 -0.56 7.58
N GLY A 18 -4.22 -1.34 7.38
CA GLY A 18 -4.38 -2.64 8.02
C GLY A 18 -3.25 -3.59 7.65
N ILE A 19 -2.93 -3.68 6.35
CA ILE A 19 -1.85 -4.51 5.82
C ILE A 19 -0.49 -4.06 6.36
N LEU A 20 -0.14 -2.77 6.25
CA LEU A 20 1.15 -2.25 6.71
C LEU A 20 1.38 -2.54 8.19
N LYS A 21 0.35 -2.37 9.02
CA LYS A 21 0.48 -2.62 10.46
C LYS A 21 0.68 -4.10 10.76
N ASN A 22 -0.09 -4.96 10.11
CA ASN A 22 -0.03 -6.41 10.33
C ASN A 22 1.24 -7.05 9.77
N GLU A 23 1.74 -6.59 8.62
CA GLU A 23 2.91 -7.20 7.96
C GLU A 23 4.24 -6.57 8.40
N LEU A 24 4.23 -5.35 8.95
CA LEU A 24 5.44 -4.63 9.37
C LEU A 24 5.33 -4.10 10.80
N VAL A 25 4.48 -3.10 11.05
CA VAL A 25 4.60 -2.26 12.25
C VAL A 25 4.46 -3.05 13.56
N HIS A 26 3.58 -4.05 13.61
CA HIS A 26 3.38 -4.87 14.82
C HIS A 26 4.54 -5.84 15.12
N HIS A 27 5.49 -6.02 14.19
CA HIS A 27 6.64 -6.91 14.35
C HIS A 27 7.92 -6.19 14.78
N TYR A 28 7.91 -4.86 14.90
CA TYR A 28 9.09 -4.07 15.24
C TYR A 28 8.84 -3.13 16.42
N ASN A 29 9.85 -2.99 17.28
CA ASN A 29 9.88 -2.03 18.38
C ASN A 29 10.87 -0.90 18.03
N TYR A 30 10.41 0.07 17.26
CA TYR A 30 11.23 1.20 16.82
C TYR A 30 11.68 2.08 17.99
N GLN A 31 12.96 2.45 18.00
CA GLN A 31 13.53 3.32 19.02
C GLN A 31 13.41 4.79 18.63
N THR A 32 13.35 5.08 17.33
CA THR A 32 13.20 6.44 16.80
C THR A 32 12.14 6.51 15.72
N ARG A 33 11.60 7.72 15.49
CA ARG A 33 10.63 7.95 14.42
C ARG A 33 11.27 7.79 13.04
N GLU A 34 12.55 8.12 12.92
CA GLU A 34 13.35 8.08 11.70
C GLU A 34 13.57 6.64 11.24
N GLU A 35 13.83 5.73 12.18
CA GLU A 35 13.89 4.29 11.94
C GLU A 35 12.54 3.77 11.41
N ALA A 36 11.44 4.09 12.09
CA ALA A 36 10.10 3.70 11.66
C ALA A 36 9.76 4.23 10.25
N LYS A 37 10.11 5.48 9.96
CA LYS A 37 9.92 6.08 8.63
C LYS A 37 10.73 5.35 7.57
N ALA A 38 12.00 5.05 7.84
CA ALA A 38 12.87 4.36 6.88
C ALA A 38 12.32 2.98 6.51
N ASP A 39 11.87 2.20 7.51
CA ASP A 39 11.31 0.88 7.27
C ASP A 39 9.95 0.93 6.57
N ILE A 40 9.08 1.88 6.92
CA ILE A 40 7.81 2.08 6.22
C ILE A 40 8.05 2.46 4.76
N ILE A 41 8.96 3.39 4.48
CA ILE A 41 9.30 3.78 3.09
C ILE A 41 9.85 2.57 2.34
N LYS A 42 10.80 1.86 2.93
CA LYS A 42 11.39 0.66 2.32
C LYS A 42 10.35 -0.41 2.03
N TYR A 43 9.42 -0.63 2.96
CA TYR A 43 8.33 -1.57 2.79
C TYR A 43 7.42 -1.15 1.63
N ILE A 44 7.01 0.11 1.55
CA ILE A 44 6.15 0.61 0.47
C ILE A 44 6.84 0.49 -0.89
N GLU A 45 8.05 1.06 -0.99
CA GLU A 45 8.77 1.22 -2.25
C GLU A 45 9.37 -0.08 -2.75
N LEU A 46 9.91 -0.95 -1.88
CA LEU A 46 10.63 -2.13 -2.36
C LEU A 46 9.77 -3.41 -2.33
N PHE A 47 8.79 -3.47 -1.42
CA PHE A 47 8.00 -4.67 -1.22
C PHE A 47 6.55 -4.51 -1.67
N TYR A 48 5.79 -3.60 -1.07
CA TYR A 48 4.36 -3.47 -1.31
C TYR A 48 4.06 -3.15 -2.78
N ASN A 49 4.69 -2.11 -3.33
CA ASN A 49 4.44 -1.66 -4.69
C ASN A 49 5.04 -2.61 -5.75
N HIS A 50 6.24 -3.16 -5.49
CA HIS A 50 7.01 -3.89 -6.50
C HIS A 50 6.94 -5.42 -6.41
N ARG A 51 6.58 -6.00 -5.26
CA ARG A 51 6.68 -7.46 -5.02
C ARG A 51 5.41 -8.11 -4.47
N ARG A 52 4.55 -7.36 -3.76
CA ARG A 52 3.35 -7.93 -3.14
C ARG A 52 2.29 -8.24 -4.18
N ILE A 53 2.09 -9.54 -4.46
CA ILE A 53 1.04 -10.02 -5.35
C ILE A 53 -0.30 -10.01 -4.62
N GLN A 54 -1.33 -9.46 -5.25
CA GLN A 54 -2.66 -9.34 -4.64
C GLN A 54 -3.72 -10.02 -5.52
N LYS A 55 -4.51 -10.93 -4.93
CA LYS A 55 -5.62 -11.60 -5.65
C LYS A 55 -6.63 -10.59 -6.20
N GLY A 56 -6.96 -9.54 -5.43
CA GLY A 56 -7.87 -8.47 -5.86
C GLY A 56 -7.36 -7.66 -7.05
N LEU A 57 -6.06 -7.74 -7.35
CA LEU A 57 -5.41 -7.11 -8.49
C LEU A 57 -5.18 -8.10 -9.65
N GLY A 58 -5.86 -9.25 -9.67
CA GLY A 58 -5.66 -10.26 -10.71
C GLY A 58 -4.29 -10.93 -10.64
N PHE A 59 -3.78 -11.17 -9.42
CA PHE A 59 -2.46 -11.75 -9.17
C PHE A 59 -1.29 -10.91 -9.72
N LYS A 60 -1.45 -9.58 -9.67
CA LYS A 60 -0.41 -8.61 -10.02
C LYS A 60 0.05 -7.81 -8.79
N THR A 61 1.18 -7.15 -8.93
CA THR A 61 1.63 -6.13 -7.98
C THR A 61 0.88 -4.82 -8.20
N PRO A 62 0.81 -3.92 -7.20
CA PRO A 62 0.25 -2.58 -7.38
C PRO A 62 0.87 -1.83 -8.56
N ASN A 63 2.19 -1.90 -8.73
CA ASN A 63 2.86 -1.22 -9.85
C ASN A 63 2.51 -1.84 -11.21
N GLN A 64 2.40 -3.16 -11.31
CA GLN A 64 1.96 -3.81 -12.54
C GLN A 64 0.54 -3.37 -12.92
N MET A 65 -0.37 -3.29 -11.94
CA MET A 65 -1.72 -2.78 -12.19
C MET A 65 -1.74 -1.33 -12.62
N ALA A 66 -0.93 -0.47 -11.99
CA ALA A 66 -0.81 0.93 -12.36
C ALA A 66 -0.26 1.07 -13.79
N GLU A 67 0.79 0.34 -14.13
CA GLU A 67 1.39 0.32 -15.47
C GLU A 67 0.37 -0.12 -16.54
N ASP A 68 -0.35 -1.21 -16.30
CA ASP A 68 -1.40 -1.70 -17.20
C ASP A 68 -2.53 -0.68 -17.37
N PHE A 69 -2.95 -0.03 -16.29
CA PHE A 69 -3.96 1.02 -16.32
C PHE A 69 -3.53 2.20 -17.20
N TYR A 70 -2.30 2.71 -17.02
CA TYR A 70 -1.81 3.84 -17.80
C TYR A 70 -1.55 3.47 -19.27
N LYS A 71 -1.16 2.23 -19.58
CA LYS A 71 -1.05 1.76 -20.96
C LYS A 71 -2.40 1.70 -21.67
N LEU A 72 -3.46 1.34 -20.97
CA LEU A 72 -4.83 1.29 -21.53
C LEU A 72 -5.47 2.67 -21.68
N ALA A 73 -5.00 3.65 -20.91
CA ALA A 73 -5.49 5.03 -20.94
C ALA A 73 -4.76 5.93 -21.96
N ALA A 74 -3.68 5.43 -22.58
CA ALA A 74 -2.92 6.08 -23.65
C ALA A 74 -3.46 5.67 -25.02
#